data_AF-A0A4Y1R8E0-F1
#
_entry.id   AF-A0A4Y1R8E0-F1
#
_cell.length_a   1.000
_cell.length_b   1.000
_cell.length_c   1.000
_cell.angle_alpha   90.00
_cell.angle_beta   90.00
_cell.angle_gamma   90.00
#
_symmetry.space_group_name_H-M   'P 1'
#
loop_
_entity.id
_entity.type
_entity.pdbx_description
1 polymer ?
#
loop_
_entity_poly.entity_id
_entity_poly.type
_entity_poly.pdbx_seq_one_letter_code
_entity_poly.pdbx_strand_id
1 'polypeptide(L)'
;MVFVYDRNQMNVLEVNQTDYVSCNADHPLHNWTTGAGRDVVPLNVTRHYYFISGNGFCYGGVKIAVKVENPPPPPSAAPLKSKSSALTPAYRSQFVLPAVFAIGAMWDALVINDL
;
A
#
# COMPACT_ATOMS: atom_id res chain seq x y z
N MET A 1 5.62 -10.56 4.11
CA MET A 1 4.88 -10.07 5.29
C MET A 1 5.87 -9.74 6.39
N VAL A 2 5.63 -8.71 7.21
CA VAL A 2 6.53 -8.32 8.30
C VAL A 2 5.79 -8.47 9.63
N PHE A 3 6.39 -9.18 10.58
CA PHE A 3 5.92 -9.32 11.95
C PHE A 3 6.79 -8.46 12.85
N VAL A 4 6.19 -7.68 13.75
CA VAL A 4 6.88 -6.86 14.76
C VAL A 4 6.28 -7.17 16.12
N TYR A 5 7.11 -7.52 17.09
CA TYR A 5 6.68 -8.02 18.40
C TYR A 5 7.78 -7.88 19.46
N ASP A 6 7.43 -8.02 20.74
CA ASP A 6 8.44 -8.09 21.81
C ASP A 6 9.15 -9.45 21.76
N ARG A 7 10.44 -9.42 21.38
CA ARG A 7 11.29 -10.59 21.20
C ARG A 7 11.39 -11.51 22.42
N ASN A 8 11.13 -10.99 23.61
CA ASN A 8 11.25 -11.77 24.85
C ASN A 8 9.94 -12.48 25.23
N GLN A 9 8.85 -12.18 24.53
CA GLN A 9 7.52 -12.69 24.86
C GLN A 9 6.96 -13.58 23.75
N MET A 10 7.06 -13.11 22.50
CA MET A 10 6.38 -13.72 21.36
C MET A 10 7.38 -14.31 20.38
N ASN A 11 6.88 -15.13 19.46
CA ASN A 11 7.62 -15.71 18.36
C ASN A 11 6.70 -15.82 17.13
N VAL A 12 7.28 -16.17 15.98
CA VAL A 12 6.54 -16.33 14.73
C VAL A 12 6.70 -17.76 14.24
N LEU A 13 5.65 -18.55 14.43
CA LEU A 13 5.62 -19.96 14.05
C LEU A 13 4.60 -20.16 12.93
N GLU A 14 5.03 -20.75 11.83
CA GLU A 14 4.13 -21.25 10.78
C GLU A 14 3.67 -22.66 11.15
N VAL A 15 2.37 -22.89 11.09
CA VAL A 15 1.73 -24.16 11.48
C VAL A 15 0.71 -24.61 10.42
N ASN A 16 0.20 -25.83 10.54
CA ASN A 16 -0.95 -26.27 9.75
C ASN A 16 -2.27 -25.72 10.34
N GLN A 17 -3.38 -25.94 9.63
CA GLN A 17 -4.69 -25.43 10.05
C GLN A 17 -5.17 -26.01 11.39
N THR A 18 -4.94 -27.30 11.63
CA THR A 18 -5.35 -27.96 12.89
C THR A 18 -4.63 -27.33 14.07
N ASP A 19 -3.32 -27.17 13.96
CA ASP A 19 -2.46 -26.58 14.99
C ASP A 19 -2.75 -25.09 15.20
N TYR A 20 -3.18 -24.37 14.16
CA TYR A 20 -3.67 -23.01 14.28
C TYR A 20 -4.98 -22.90 15.08
N VAL A 21 -5.89 -23.86 14.89
CA VAL A 21 -7.17 -23.91 15.61
C VAL A 21 -6.94 -24.30 17.06
N SER A 22 -6.14 -25.34 17.30
CA SER A 22 -5.84 -25.85 18.65
C SER A 22 -4.77 -25.05 19.38
N CYS A 23 -4.12 -24.08 18.73
CA CYS A 23 -2.98 -23.35 19.28
C CYS A 23 -1.81 -24.26 19.70
N ASN A 24 -1.54 -25.30 18.91
CA ASN A 24 -0.42 -26.19 19.10
C ASN A 24 0.86 -25.60 18.47
N ALA A 25 1.88 -25.38 19.30
CA ALA A 25 3.16 -24.80 18.89
C ALA A 25 4.33 -25.80 18.91
N ASP A 26 4.08 -27.07 19.23
CA ASP A 26 5.13 -28.06 19.49
C ASP A 26 5.86 -28.51 18.21
N HIS A 27 5.15 -28.50 17.08
CA HIS A 27 5.63 -28.99 15.79
C HIS A 27 5.35 -27.99 14.67
N PRO A 28 5.98 -26.80 14.71
CA PRO A 28 5.79 -25.82 13.65
C PRO A 28 6.34 -26.35 12.32
N LEU A 29 5.64 -26.03 11.23
CA LEU A 29 6.15 -26.25 9.88
C LEU A 29 7.41 -25.42 9.63
N HIS A 30 7.44 -24.21 10.20
CA HIS A 30 8.60 -23.34 10.14
C HIS A 30 8.64 -22.40 11.34
N ASN A 31 9.84 -22.17 11.89
CA ASN A 31 10.06 -21.13 12.88
C ASN A 31 10.74 -19.93 12.20
N TRP A 32 9.98 -18.86 11.99
CA TRP A 32 10.46 -17.64 11.34
C TRP A 32 11.21 -16.70 12.30
N THR A 33 11.27 -17.04 13.58
CA THR A 33 11.82 -16.19 14.65
C THR A 33 13.33 -16.03 14.51
N THR A 34 13.78 -14.80 14.23
CA THR A 34 15.22 -14.48 14.16
C THR A 34 15.78 -13.93 15.48
N GLY A 35 14.91 -13.56 16.43
CA GLY A 35 15.29 -13.01 17.73
C GLY A 35 15.43 -11.48 17.76
N ALA A 36 15.22 -10.78 16.63
CA ALA A 36 15.23 -9.31 16.60
C ALA A 36 13.90 -8.66 17.02
N GLY A 37 12.81 -9.44 17.15
CA GLY A 37 11.46 -8.91 17.33
C GLY A 37 10.87 -8.29 16.06
N ARG A 38 11.53 -8.52 14.91
CA ARG A 38 11.08 -8.10 13.60
C ARG A 38 11.48 -9.12 12.55
N ASP A 39 10.53 -9.94 12.12
CA ASP A 39 10.78 -11.00 11.15
C ASP A 39 10.05 -10.75 9.83
N VAL A 40 10.68 -11.17 8.74
CA VAL A 40 10.13 -11.08 7.39
C VAL A 40 9.83 -12.48 6.88
N VAL A 41 8.56 -12.73 6.58
CA VAL A 41 8.08 -14.01 6.05
C VAL A 41 7.73 -13.87 4.57
N PRO A 42 8.39 -14.62 3.66
CA PRO A 42 8.04 -14.65 2.25
C PRO A 42 6.74 -15.43 2.00
N LEU A 43 5.84 -14.86 1.21
CA LEU A 43 4.54 -15.44 0.85
C LEU A 43 4.50 -15.71 -0.66
N ASN A 44 5.37 -16.61 -1.12
CA ASN A 44 5.66 -16.80 -2.55
C ASN A 44 4.78 -17.88 -3.21
N VAL A 45 3.99 -18.62 -2.44
CA VAL A 45 3.16 -19.72 -2.93
C VAL A 45 1.70 -19.44 -2.64
N THR A 46 0.84 -19.61 -3.64
CA THR A 46 -0.62 -19.49 -3.50
C THR A 46 -1.14 -20.62 -2.62
N ARG A 47 -1.43 -20.30 -1.35
CA ARG A 47 -2.01 -21.21 -0.36
C ARG A 47 -2.52 -20.44 0.86
N HIS A 48 -3.13 -21.17 1.79
CA HIS A 48 -3.37 -20.69 3.15
C HIS A 48 -2.11 -20.88 4.01
N TYR A 49 -1.64 -19.79 4.60
CA TYR A 49 -0.62 -19.78 5.64
C TYR A 49 -1.28 -19.52 6.99
N TYR A 50 -0.80 -20.21 8.02
CA TYR A 50 -1.28 -20.02 9.38
C TYR A 50 -0.08 -19.72 10.28
N PHE A 51 -0.14 -18.58 10.97
CA PHE A 51 0.90 -18.14 11.87
C PHE A 51 0.34 -18.00 13.29
N ILE A 52 1.11 -18.46 14.27
CA ILE A 52 0.79 -18.33 15.69
C ILE A 52 2.03 -17.83 16.45
N SER A 53 1.79 -17.22 17.61
CA SER A 53 2.81 -17.13 18.65
C SER A 53 2.60 -18.23 19.69
N GLY A 54 3.68 -18.90 20.10
CA GLY A 54 3.71 -19.86 21.19
C GLY A 54 3.57 -19.21 22.57
N ASN A 55 4.04 -19.91 23.61
CA ASN A 55 4.05 -19.44 25.02
C ASN A 55 2.67 -19.02 25.56
N GLY A 56 1.59 -19.61 25.06
CA GLY A 56 0.22 -19.28 25.45
C GLY A 56 -0.40 -18.06 24.73
N PHE A 57 0.39 -17.26 24.02
CA PHE A 57 -0.11 -16.04 23.34
C PHE A 57 -1.10 -16.36 22.22
N CYS A 58 -1.01 -17.52 21.56
CA CYS A 58 -2.01 -17.96 20.59
C CYS A 58 -3.43 -18.01 21.19
N TYR A 59 -3.58 -18.51 22.43
CA TYR A 59 -4.87 -18.53 23.13
C TYR A 59 -5.37 -17.13 23.49
N GLY A 60 -4.44 -16.19 23.69
CA GLY A 60 -4.72 -14.76 23.84
C GLY A 60 -5.06 -14.05 22.52
N GLY A 61 -5.14 -14.78 21.39
CA GLY A 61 -5.50 -14.24 20.09
C GLY A 61 -4.33 -13.81 19.21
N VAL A 62 -3.08 -14.07 19.62
CA VAL A 62 -1.89 -13.78 18.80
C VAL A 62 -1.71 -14.88 17.75
N LYS A 63 -2.57 -14.83 16.73
CA LYS A 63 -2.56 -15.72 15.58
C LYS A 63 -3.19 -15.05 14.36
N ILE A 64 -2.75 -15.42 13.17
CA ILE A 64 -3.31 -14.91 11.91
C ILE A 64 -3.31 -15.99 10.82
N ALA A 65 -4.40 -16.06 10.05
CA ALA A 65 -4.52 -16.86 8.85
C ALA A 65 -4.44 -15.94 7.63
N VAL A 66 -3.56 -16.25 6.68
CA VAL A 66 -3.33 -15.46 5.47
C VAL A 66 -3.63 -16.33 4.25
N LYS A 67 -4.57 -15.89 3.43
CA LYS A 67 -4.83 -16.50 2.12
C LYS A 67 -4.04 -15.75 1.06
N VAL A 68 -3.09 -16.43 0.43
CA VAL A 68 -2.31 -15.88 -0.69
C VAL A 68 -2.95 -16.35 -1.98
N GLU A 69 -3.30 -15.42 -2.86
CA GLU A 69 -3.92 -15.67 -4.16
C GLU A 69 -3.16 -14.95 -5.27
N ASN A 70 -3.30 -15.43 -6.51
CA ASN A 70 -2.81 -14.69 -7.66
C ASN A 70 -3.59 -13.37 -7.79
N PRO A 71 -2.93 -12.27 -8.17
CA PRO A 71 -3.63 -11.03 -8.44
C PRO A 71 -4.63 -11.24 -9.59
N PRO A 72 -5.77 -10.51 -9.58
CA PRO A 72 -6.70 -10.55 -10.69
C PRO A 72 -5.99 -10.15 -11.99
N PRO A 73 -6.43 -10.67 -13.15
CA PRO A 73 -5.89 -10.24 -14.42
C PRO A 73 -6.05 -8.72 -14.58
N PRO A 74 -5.11 -8.04 -15.26
CA PRO A 74 -5.22 -6.61 -15.50
C PRO A 74 -6.52 -6.29 -16.24
N PRO A 75 -7.12 -5.11 -15.99
CA PRO A 75 -8.34 -4.71 -16.68
C PRO A 75 -8.09 -4.68 -18.20
N SER A 76 -9.05 -5.19 -18.97
CA SER A 76 -8.99 -5.14 -20.43
C SER A 76 -8.92 -3.68 -20.89
N ALA A 77 -8.00 -3.37 -21.80
CA ALA A 77 -7.89 -2.03 -22.37
C ALA A 77 -9.20 -1.67 -23.08
N ALA A 78 -9.71 -0.47 -22.81
CA ALA A 78 -10.88 0.03 -23.52
C ALA A 78 -10.57 0.14 -25.02
N PRO A 79 -11.51 -0.20 -25.93
CA PRO A 79 -11.30 -0.03 -27.36
C PRO A 79 -10.94 1.44 -27.67
N LEU A 80 -9.78 1.64 -28.30
CA LEU A 80 -9.39 2.94 -28.83
C LEU A 80 -10.39 3.33 -29.91
N LYS A 81 -11.29 4.29 -29.60
CA LYS A 81 -12.08 4.98 -30.63
C LYS A 81 -11.11 5.80 -31.48
N SER A 82 -10.67 5.25 -32.60
CA SER A 82 -9.96 6.01 -33.64
C SER A 82 -10.94 7.03 -34.24
N LYS A 83 -10.98 8.23 -33.68
CA LYS A 83 -11.55 9.39 -34.37
C LYS A 83 -10.55 9.80 -35.43
N SER A 84 -10.72 9.30 -36.65
CA SER A 84 -10.12 9.91 -37.83
C SER A 84 -10.65 11.34 -37.92
N SER A 85 -9.89 12.29 -37.38
CA SER A 85 -10.15 13.71 -37.60
C SER A 85 -9.60 14.04 -38.97
N ALA A 86 -10.47 14.00 -39.98
CA ALA A 86 -10.20 14.66 -41.24
C ALA A 86 -9.87 16.14 -40.93
N LEU A 87 -8.63 16.52 -41.22
CA LEU A 87 -8.19 17.91 -41.25
C LEU A 87 -9.08 18.67 -42.25
N THR A 88 -10.01 19.48 -41.74
CA THR A 88 -10.67 20.50 -42.53
C THR A 88 -10.07 21.85 -42.13
N PRO A 89 -9.36 22.55 -43.03
CA PRO A 89 -9.01 23.94 -42.78
C PRO A 89 -10.24 24.81 -43.05
N ALA A 90 -10.25 25.97 -42.40
CA ALA A 90 -11.14 27.12 -42.62
C ALA A 90 -12.43 27.19 -41.78
N TYR A 91 -12.35 27.95 -40.69
CA TYR A 91 -13.24 29.10 -40.55
C TYR A 91 -12.51 30.25 -39.86
N ARG A 92 -12.28 31.30 -40.65
CA ARG A 92 -11.84 32.63 -40.25
C ARG A 92 -12.91 33.19 -39.29
N SER A 93 -12.55 33.48 -38.04
CA SER A 93 -13.30 34.47 -37.27
C SER A 93 -12.35 35.23 -36.36
N GLN A 94 -12.23 36.51 -36.66
CA GLN A 94 -11.42 37.49 -35.96
C GLN A 94 -12.04 37.73 -34.60
N PHE A 95 -11.28 37.52 -33.52
CA PHE A 95 -11.61 38.10 -32.23
C PHE A 95 -10.45 38.97 -31.75
N VAL A 96 -10.85 40.19 -31.44
CA VAL A 96 -10.04 41.38 -31.23
C VAL A 96 -9.35 41.30 -29.88
N LEU A 97 -8.03 41.56 -29.84
CA LEU A 97 -7.26 41.71 -28.60
C LEU A 97 -7.75 42.95 -27.83
N PRO A 98 -8.17 42.86 -26.55
CA PRO A 98 -8.25 44.05 -25.74
C PRO A 98 -6.83 44.43 -25.30
N ALA A 99 -6.48 45.68 -25.60
CA ALA A 99 -5.23 46.31 -25.26
C ALA A 99 -5.08 46.52 -23.74
N VAL A 100 -3.88 46.24 -23.24
CA VAL A 100 -3.06 47.03 -22.31
C VAL A 100 -3.81 47.90 -21.27
N PHE A 101 -3.61 47.59 -19.99
CA PHE A 101 -3.48 48.61 -18.96
C PHE A 101 -2.12 48.47 -18.28
N ALA A 102 -1.29 49.50 -18.44
CA ALA A 102 0.05 49.59 -17.90
C ALA A 102 0.10 50.69 -16.81
N ILE A 103 0.68 50.31 -15.66
CA ILE A 103 1.46 51.10 -14.68
C ILE A 103 0.72 52.06 -13.73
N GLY A 104 0.97 51.90 -12.42
CA GLY A 104 0.74 52.93 -11.41
C GLY A 104 1.11 52.52 -9.98
N ALA A 105 2.41 52.61 -9.67
CA ALA A 105 3.10 52.69 -8.37
C ALA A 105 2.27 52.71 -7.05
N MET A 106 2.70 51.93 -6.04
CA MET A 106 3.20 52.43 -4.74
C MET A 106 3.56 51.27 -3.80
N TRP A 107 4.72 50.66 -4.01
CA TRP A 107 5.63 50.26 -2.93
C TRP A 107 5.78 51.40 -1.90
N ASP A 108 5.18 51.28 -0.73
CA ASP A 108 5.66 51.86 0.53
C ASP A 108 4.58 51.70 1.60
N ALA A 109 4.65 50.62 2.38
CA ALA A 109 4.22 50.61 3.77
C ALA A 109 4.75 49.35 4.48
N LEU A 110 5.91 49.52 5.12
CA LEU A 110 6.14 49.07 6.49
C LEU A 110 6.32 47.55 6.72
N VAL A 111 7.48 47.04 6.28
CA VAL A 111 8.20 45.91 6.92
C VAL A 111 8.95 46.37 8.19
N ILE A 112 8.47 47.43 8.83
CA ILE A 112 8.96 47.90 10.12
C ILE A 112 7.74 47.98 11.00
N ASN A 113 7.45 46.89 11.71
CA ASN A 113 7.01 46.86 13.11
C ASN A 113 6.12 45.64 13.39
N ASP A 114 6.72 44.45 13.42
CA ASP A 114 6.24 43.36 14.27
C ASP A 114 7.44 42.72 14.98
N LEU A 115 7.32 42.74 16.31
CA LEU A 115 8.18 42.33 17.42
C LEU A 115 9.23 41.25 17.18
#